data_AF-A0A1V5PUV7-F1
#
_entry.id   AF-A0A1V5PUV7-F1
#
_cell.length_a   1.000
_cell.length_b   1.000
_cell.length_c   1.000
_cell.angle_alpha   90.00
_cell.angle_beta   90.00
_cell.angle_gamma   90.00
#
_symmetry.space_group_name_H-M   'P 1'
#
loop_
_entity.id
_entity.type
_entity.pdbx_description
1 polymer ?
#
loop_
_entity_poly.entity_id
_entity_poly.type
_entity_poly.pdbx_seq_one_letter_code
_entity_poly.pdbx_strand_id
1 'polypeptide(L)' 'MITLNKRERLEWQEGLTVQALLERKTFTYPHIVISINGIVIDHDAYAETLIPDEADVRVIHLIAGG' A
#
# COMPACT_ATOMS: atom_id res chain seq x y z
N MET A 1 -9.13 -0.46 11.11
CA MET A 1 -9.28 0.21 9.79
C MET A 1 -7.95 0.79 9.35
N ILE A 2 -7.64 0.84 8.05
CA ILE A 2 -6.45 1.54 7.52
C ILE A 2 -6.83 2.79 6.74
N THR A 3 -5.91 3.74 6.62
CA THR A 3 -6.08 4.95 5.81
C THR A 3 -5.19 4.88 4.57
N LEU A 4 -5.79 4.88 3.38
CA LEU A 4 -5.11 4.89 2.09
C LEU A 4 -5.05 6.32 1.52
N ASN A 5 -3.84 6.77 1.16
CA ASN A 5 -3.58 8.06 0.51
C ASN A 5 -4.21 9.26 1.25
N LYS A 6 -4.27 9.22 2.59
CA LYS A 6 -4.90 10.23 3.46
C LYS A 6 -6.36 10.57 3.14
N ARG A 7 -7.05 9.77 2.33
CA ARG A 7 -8.43 10.07 1.88
C ARG A 7 -9.36 8.92 2.11
N GLU A 8 -8.95 7.72 1.73
CA GLU A 8 -9.82 6.57 1.76
C GLU A 8 -9.59 5.74 3.02
N ARG A 9 -10.66 5.33 3.71
CA ARG A 9 -10.56 4.40 4.84
C ARG A 9 -11.05 3.03 4.40
N LEU A 10 -10.25 2.01 4.68
CA LEU A 10 -10.56 0.64 4.31
C LEU A 10 -10.68 -0.22 5.57
N GLU A 11 -11.54 -1.23 5.49
CA GLU A 11 -11.61 -2.25 6.53
C GLU A 11 -10.29 -3.02 6.58
N TRP A 12 -9.71 -3.07 7.78
CA TRP A 12 -8.52 -3.85 8.04
C TRP A 12 -8.93 -5.24 8.47
N GLN A 13 -8.12 -6.24 8.12
CA GLN A 13 -8.28 -7.60 8.58
C GLN A 13 -6.93 -8.17 8.98
N GLU A 14 -6.96 -9.16 9.87
CA GLU A 14 -5.76 -9.89 10.26
C GLU A 14 -5.09 -10.54 9.04
N GLY A 15 -3.76 -10.45 8.97
CA GLY A 15 -2.98 -10.97 7.85
C GLY A 15 -3.03 -10.13 6.57
N LEU A 16 -3.57 -8.91 6.60
CA LEU A 16 -3.56 -8.02 5.43
C LEU A 16 -2.13 -7.60 5.07
N THR A 17 -1.65 -8.04 3.90
CA THR A 17 -0.35 -7.63 3.36
C THR A 17 -0.48 -6.48 2.36
N VAL A 18 0.64 -5.84 2.03
CA VAL A 18 0.69 -4.82 0.97
C VAL A 18 0.24 -5.40 -0.36
N GLN A 19 0.72 -6.59 -0.72
CA GLN A 19 0.30 -7.27 -1.95
C GLN A 19 -1.23 -7.51 -1.97
N ALA A 20 -1.80 -8.05 -0.89
CA ALA A 20 -3.24 -8.29 -0.83
C ALA A 20 -4.07 -7.00 -0.94
N LEU A 21 -3.58 -5.89 -0.38
CA LEU A 21 -4.20 -4.58 -0.54
C LEU A 21 -4.16 -4.10 -2.00
N LEU A 22 -3.05 -4.30 -2.70
CA LEU A 22 -2.91 -3.93 -4.11
C LEU A 22 -3.83 -4.73 -5.02
N GLU A 23 -3.91 -6.04 -4.79
CA GLU A 23 -4.79 -6.97 -5.51
C GLU A 23 -6.26 -6.56 -5.34
N ARG A 24 -6.68 -6.21 -4.11
CA ARG A 24 -8.05 -5.71 -3.82
C ARG A 24 -8.41 -4.42 -4.55
N LYS A 25 -7.42 -3.56 -4.79
CA LYS A 25 -7.61 -2.26 -5.44
C LYS A 25 -7.33 -2.30 -6.94
N THR A 26 -7.02 -3.47 -7.49
CA THR A 26 -6.70 -3.66 -8.92
C THR A 26 -5.61 -2.70 -9.38
N PHE A 27 -4.63 -2.41 -8.52
CA PHE A 27 -3.46 -1.63 -8.92
C PHE A 27 -2.56 -2.50 -9.79
N THR A 28 -2.67 -2.36 -11.10
CA THR A 28 -1.92 -3.15 -12.10
C THR A 28 -0.67 -2.46 -12.62
N TYR A 29 -0.31 -1.28 -12.08
CA TYR A 29 0.76 -0.46 -12.62
C TYR A 29 2.14 -0.82 -12.04
N PRO A 30 3.16 -1.09 -12.87
CA PRO A 30 4.50 -1.50 -12.43
C PRO A 30 5.31 -0.37 -11.76
N HIS A 31 4.87 0.88 -11.83
CA HIS A 31 5.58 2.05 -11.30
C HIS A 31 4.86 2.67 -10.10
N ILE A 32 4.68 1.89 -9.03
CA ILE A 32 4.11 2.37 -7.77
C ILE A 32 5.11 2.21 -6.61
N VAL A 33 5.22 3.26 -5.79
CA VAL A 33 5.97 3.24 -4.53
C VAL A 33 4.96 3.23 -3.39
N ILE A 34 5.14 2.29 -2.47
CA ILE A 34 4.26 2.14 -1.31
C ILE A 34 5.03 2.50 -0.04
N SER A 35 4.37 3.24 0.84
CA SER A 35 4.86 3.47 2.19
C SER A 35 3.78 3.21 3.23
N ILE A 36 4.19 2.68 4.37
CA ILE A 36 3.35 2.44 5.55
C ILE A 36 3.90 3.29 6.67
N ASN A 37 3.06 4.15 7.25
CA ASN A 37 3.44 5.05 8.34
C ASN A 37 4.70 5.90 8.04
N GLY A 38 4.92 6.22 6.77
CA GLY A 38 6.08 6.99 6.30
C GLY A 38 7.32 6.16 5.98
N ILE A 39 7.31 4.84 6.20
CA ILE A 39 8.39 3.92 5.82
C ILE A 39 8.10 3.36 4.44
N VAL A 40 9.02 3.56 3.49
CA VAL A 40 8.92 2.99 2.15
C VAL A 40 9.16 1.48 2.22
N ILE A 41 8.30 0.72 1.58
CA ILE A 41 8.41 -0.73 1.49
C ILE A 41 8.95 -1.07 0.10
N ASP A 42 9.95 -1.93 0.04
CA ASP A 42 10.46 -2.45 -1.22
C ASP A 42 9.44 -3.38 -1.89
N HIS A 43 9.42 -3.35 -3.22
CA HIS A 43 8.48 -4.15 -4.01
C HIS A 43 8.56 -5.65 -3.67
N ASP A 44 9.78 -6.17 -3.49
CA ASP A 44 10.01 -7.58 -3.16
C ASP A 44 9.45 -7.96 -1.78
N ALA A 45 9.29 -6.98 -0.88
CA ALA A 45 8.76 -7.19 0.46
C ALA A 45 7.22 -7.05 0.52
N TYR A 46 6.53 -6.70 -0.57
CA TYR A 46 5.07 -6.47 -0.54
C TYR A 46 4.26 -7.71 -0.12
N ALA A 47 4.73 -8.90 -0.50
CA ALA A 47 4.09 -10.17 -0.16
C ALA A 47 4.18 -10.49 1.34
N GLU A 48 5.27 -10.11 1.99
CA GLU A 48 5.60 -10.46 3.37
C GLU A 48 5.29 -9.34 4.36
N THR A 49 5.18 -8.10 3.88
CA THR A 49 4.92 -6.93 4.71
C THR A 49 3.45 -6.88 5.12
N LEU A 50 3.21 -7.13 6.41
CA LEU A 50 1.92 -6.97 7.05
C LEU A 50 1.61 -5.50 7.30
N ILE A 51 0.39 -5.09 6.97
CA ILE A 51 -0.12 -3.76 7.27
C ILE A 51 -0.72 -3.83 8.68
N PRO A 52 -0.22 -3.06 9.66
CA PRO A 52 -0.83 -3.00 10.98
C PRO A 52 -2.19 -2.29 10.94
N ASP A 53 -3.03 -2.55 11.94
CA ASP A 53 -4.27 -1.80 12.09
C ASP A 53 -3.98 -0.31 12.32
N GLU A 54 -4.91 0.55 11.90
CA GLU A 54 -4.78 2.01 11.96
C GLU A 54 -3.62 2.64 11.17
N ALA A 55 -2.97 1.87 10.28
CA ALA A 55 -1.85 2.36 9.48
C ALA A 55 -2.24 3.41 8.41
N ASP A 56 -1.33 4.38 8.18
CA ASP A 56 -1.35 5.29 7.02
C ASP A 56 -0.57 4.66 5.86
N VAL A 57 -1.29 4.12 4.88
CA VAL A 57 -0.72 3.54 3.66
C VAL A 57 -0.77 4.59 2.56
N ARG A 58 0.37 4.81 1.87
CA ARG A 58 0.44 5.68 0.70
C ARG A 58 0.92 4.91 -0.50
N VAL A 59 0.24 5.13 -1.62
CA VAL A 59 0.55 4.58 -2.94
C VAL A 59 0.81 5.75 -3.86
N ILE A 60 2.06 5.89 -4.30
CA ILE A 60 2.53 6.97 -5.16
C ILE A 60 2.83 6.37 -6.52
N HIS A 61 2.17 6.89 -7.57
CA HIS A 61 2.50 6.52 -8.95
C HIS A 61 3.73 7.33 -9.37
N LEU A 62 4.81 6.64 -9.73
CA LEU A 62 5.97 7.25 -10.36
C LEU A 62 5.61 7.57 -11.81
N ILE A 63 5.26 8.82 -12.07
CA ILE A 63 5.15 9.34 -13.42
C ILE A 63 6.57 9.76 -13.82
N ALA A 64 7.19 9.00 -14.73
CA ALA A 64 8.42 9.44 -15.38
C ALA A 64 8.06 10.63 -16.29
N GLY A 65 8.19 11.85 -15.75
CA GLY A 65 8.07 13.08 -16.51
C GLY A 65 9.31 13.26 -17.37
N GLY A 66 9.11 13.33 -18.68
CA GLY A 66 10.08 13.81 -19.67
C GLY A 66 9.72 15.22 -20.12
#